data_AF-A0A497A5I8-F1
#
_entry.id   AF-A0A497A5I8-F1
#
_cell.length_a   1.000
_cell.length_b   1.000
_cell.length_c   1.000
_cell.angle_alpha   90.00
_cell.angle_beta   90.00
_cell.angle_gamma   90.00
#
_symmetry.space_group_name_H-M   'P 1'
#
loop_
_entity.id
_entity.type
_entity.pdbx_description
1 polymer ?
#
loop_
_entity_poly.entity_id
_entity_poly.type
_entity_poly.pdbx_seq_one_letter_code
_entity_poly.pdbx_strand_id
1 'polypeptide(L)' 'MTKRFYSHQLLIVGILLLAAGLRLTRLDLVEFKYDEATTARSALAIVREGRLPAMGMISSQGPRNPPLMSYVLALPFALS' A
#
# COMPACT_ATOMS: atom_id res chain seq x y z
N MET A 1 31.48 -17.14 15.51
CA MET A 1 31.13 -16.42 14.26
C MET A 1 29.66 -15.97 14.19
N THR A 2 28.82 -16.29 15.19
CA THR A 2 27.36 -16.06 15.15
C THR A 2 26.90 -14.71 15.72
N LYS A 3 27.57 -14.18 16.76
CA LYS A 3 27.19 -12.91 17.42
C LYS A 3 27.13 -11.70 16.46
N ARG A 4 28.04 -11.63 15.48
CA ARG A 4 28.11 -10.52 14.53
C ARG A 4 26.92 -10.49 13.56
N PHE A 5 26.37 -11.65 13.22
CA PHE A 5 25.23 -11.78 12.31
C PHE A 5 23.92 -11.26 12.95
N TYR A 6 23.69 -11.59 14.23
CA TYR A 6 22.53 -11.10 14.99
C TYR A 6 22.54 -9.57 15.18
N SER A 7 23.72 -8.96 15.34
CA SER A 7 23.82 -7.49 15.47
C SER A 7 23.34 -6.76 14.21
N HIS A 8 23.67 -7.24 13.02
CA HIS A 8 23.21 -6.62 11.77
C HIS A 8 21.70 -6.80 11.57
N GLN A 9 21.16 -7.97 11.92
CA GLN A 9 19.72 -8.23 11.83
C GLN A 9 18.93 -7.33 12.79
N LEU A 10 19.39 -7.15 14.03
CA LEU A 10 18.77 -6.25 14.99
C LEU A 10 18.79 -4.79 14.51
N LEU A 11 19.89 -4.35 13.90
CA LEU A 11 19.98 -3.01 13.31
C LEU A 11 18.99 -2.85 12.15
N ILE A 12 18.88 -3.83 11.25
CA ILE A 12 17.91 -3.80 10.14
C ILE A 12 16.48 -3.76 10.68
N VAL A 13 16.14 -4.61 11.65
CA VAL A 13 14.81 -4.60 12.28
C VAL A 13 14.53 -3.25 12.93
N GLY A 14 15.51 -2.67 13.64
CA GLY A 14 15.39 -1.34 14.21
C GLY A 14 15.12 -0.27 13.16
N ILE A 15 15.82 -0.31 12.02
CA ILE A 15 15.61 0.62 10.90
C ILE A 15 14.22 0.44 10.29
N LEU A 16 13.78 -0.80 10.06
CA LEU A 16 12.46 -1.10 9.49
C LEU A 16 11.33 -0.64 10.42
N LEU A 17 11.45 -0.86 11.73
CA LEU A 17 10.48 -0.40 12.71
C LEU A 17 10.43 1.13 12.79
N LEU A 18 11.59 1.79 12.78
CA LEU A 18 11.66 3.25 12.75
C LEU A 18 11.02 3.81 11.48
N ALA A 19 11.34 3.24 10.31
CA ALA A 19 10.76 3.63 9.03
C ALA A 19 9.24 3.44 9.02
N ALA A 20 8.75 2.30 9.51
CA ALA A 20 7.31 2.03 9.61
C ALA A 20 6.62 3.02 10.56
N GLY A 21 7.21 3.29 11.73
CA GLY A 21 6.70 4.28 12.68
C GLY A 21 6.55 5.65 12.03
N LEU A 22 7.63 6.18 11.43
CA LEU A 22 7.61 7.48 10.76
C LEU A 22 6.59 7.55 9.60
N ARG A 23 6.40 6.44 8.86
CA ARG A 23 5.49 6.41 7.70
C ARG A 23 4.01 6.28 8.09
N LEU A 24 3.71 5.65 9.22
CA LEU A 24 2.35 5.31 9.64
C LEU A 24 1.77 6.23 10.73
N THR A 25 2.59 7.06 11.41
CA THR A 25 2.10 7.94 12.49
C THR A 25 1.36 9.19 12.01
N ARG A 26 1.66 9.67 10.80
CA ARG A 26 1.12 10.92 10.26
C ARG A 26 0.40 10.70 8.92
N LEU A 27 -0.55 9.75 8.92
CA LEU A 27 -1.36 9.46 7.73
C LEU A 27 -2.26 10.65 7.33
N ASP A 28 -2.57 11.54 8.28
CA ASP A 28 -3.28 12.80 8.07
C ASP A 28 -2.56 13.75 7.10
N LEU A 29 -1.25 13.59 6.93
CA LEU A 29 -0.43 14.42 6.04
C LEU A 29 -0.24 13.82 4.63
N VAL A 30 -0.80 12.63 4.36
CA VAL A 30 -0.61 11.95 3.07
C VAL A 30 -1.46 12.62 2.00
N GLU A 31 -0.79 13.19 1.00
CA GLU A 31 -1.45 13.75 -0.19
C GLU A 31 -1.86 12.62 -1.15
N PHE A 32 -3.12 12.64 -1.58
CA PHE A 32 -3.63 11.77 -2.64
C PHE A 32 -3.74 12.58 -3.93
N LYS A 33 -2.96 12.21 -4.94
CA LYS A 33 -3.19 12.73 -6.30
C LYS A 33 -4.21 11.85 -6.99
N TYR A 34 -4.48 12.18 -8.26
CA TYR A 34 -5.52 11.52 -9.03
C TYR A 34 -5.35 9.98 -9.06
N ASP A 35 -4.11 9.53 -9.23
CA ASP A 35 -3.76 8.13 -9.39
C ASP A 35 -3.97 7.33 -8.10
N GLU A 36 -3.48 7.86 -6.98
CA GLU A 36 -3.63 7.25 -5.66
C GLU A 36 -5.10 7.26 -5.23
N ALA A 37 -5.81 8.38 -5.44
CA ALA A 37 -7.23 8.50 -5.08
C ALA A 37 -8.10 7.53 -5.89
N THR A 38 -7.85 7.40 -7.20
CA THR A 38 -8.61 6.49 -8.06
C THR A 38 -8.43 5.05 -7.63
N THR A 39 -7.19 4.65 -7.35
CA THR A 39 -6.88 3.29 -6.93
C THR A 39 -7.44 3.00 -5.53
N ALA A 40 -7.33 3.95 -4.59
CA ALA A 40 -7.89 3.82 -3.24
C ALA A 40 -9.42 3.69 -3.26
N ARG A 41 -10.12 4.50 -4.09
CA ARG A 41 -11.58 4.39 -4.26
C ARG A 41 -11.99 3.05 -4.86
N SER A 42 -11.23 2.55 -5.84
CA SER A 42 -11.46 1.23 -6.43
C SER A 42 -11.31 0.12 -5.37
N ALA A 43 -10.28 0.19 -4.54
CA ALA A 43 -10.04 -0.73 -3.44
C ALA A 43 -11.16 -0.69 -2.37
N LEU A 44 -11.61 0.51 -2.00
CA LEU A 44 -12.72 0.68 -1.08
C LEU A 44 -14.03 0.09 -1.63
N ALA A 45 -14.30 0.25 -2.92
CA ALA A 45 -15.48 -0.31 -3.57
C ALA A 45 -15.45 -1.86 -3.62
N ILE A 46 -14.27 -2.48 -3.68
CA ILE A 46 -14.14 -3.93 -3.52
C ILE A 46 -14.70 -4.35 -2.15
N VAL A 47 -14.29 -3.66 -1.09
CA VAL A 47 -14.65 -4.02 0.29
C VAL A 47 -16.10 -3.64 0.63
N ARG A 48 -16.51 -2.42 0.30
CA ARG A 48 -17.81 -1.86 0.74
C ARG A 48 -18.96 -2.25 -0.18
N GLU A 49 -18.68 -2.52 -1.45
CA GLU A 49 -19.71 -2.72 -2.48
C GLU A 49 -19.59 -4.08 -3.18
N GLY A 50 -18.56 -4.88 -2.88
CA GLY A 50 -18.31 -6.16 -3.53
C GLY A 50 -17.93 -6.04 -5.01
N ARG A 51 -17.54 -4.85 -5.47
CA ARG A 51 -17.19 -4.62 -6.89
C ARG A 51 -15.79 -5.14 -7.17
N LEU A 52 -15.68 -6.23 -7.92
CA LEU A 52 -14.40 -6.85 -8.32
C LEU A 52 -13.97 -6.35 -9.71
N PRO A 53 -13.13 -5.30 -9.82
CA PRO A 53 -12.75 -4.75 -11.11
C PRO A 53 -11.87 -5.73 -11.89
N ALA A 54 -12.20 -5.94 -13.17
CA ALA A 54 -11.35 -6.69 -14.09
C ALA A 54 -10.17 -5.86 -14.61
N MET A 55 -10.27 -4.53 -14.54
CA MET A 55 -9.27 -3.58 -15.03
C MET A 55 -9.03 -2.48 -14.01
N GLY A 56 -7.80 -2.00 -13.94
CA GLY A 56 -7.40 -0.86 -13.14
C GLY A 56 -7.57 0.48 -13.88
N MET A 57 -6.83 1.46 -13.39
CA MET A 57 -6.76 2.81 -13.94
C MET A 57 -6.07 2.83 -15.32
N ILE A 58 -6.33 3.89 -16.09
CA ILE A 58 -5.62 4.13 -17.34
C ILE A 58 -4.13 4.40 -17.06
N SER A 59 -3.23 3.75 -17.80
CA SER A 59 -1.81 4.07 -17.75
C SER A 59 -1.52 5.35 -18.52
N SER A 60 -0.37 5.97 -18.27
CA SER A 60 0.11 7.11 -19.04
C SER A 60 0.26 6.82 -20.54
N GLN A 61 0.36 5.54 -20.92
CA GLN A 61 0.48 5.10 -22.31
C GLN A 61 -0.88 4.84 -22.98
N GLY A 62 -1.99 4.92 -22.24
CA GLY A 62 -3.35 4.74 -22.76
C GLY A 62 -4.04 3.42 -22.39
N PRO A 63 -3.38 2.24 -22.43
CA PRO A 63 -4.00 1.00 -21.96
C PRO A 63 -4.32 1.06 -20.46
N ARG A 64 -5.35 0.33 -20.02
CA ARG A 64 -5.65 0.17 -18.58
C ARG A 64 -4.65 -0.79 -17.93
N ASN A 65 -4.20 -0.43 -16.74
CA ASN A 65 -3.39 -1.29 -15.90
C ASN A 65 -4.19 -2.49 -15.39
N PRO A 66 -3.53 -3.60 -15.04
CA PRO A 66 -4.16 -4.66 -14.27
C PRO A 66 -4.72 -4.13 -12.93
N PRO A 67 -5.81 -4.71 -12.39
CA PRO A 67 -6.46 -4.25 -11.15
C PRO A 67 -5.72 -4.66 -9.87
N LEU A 68 -4.53 -5.25 -9.97
CA LEU A 68 -3.80 -5.86 -8.85
C LEU A 68 -3.65 -4.91 -7.66
N MET A 69 -3.33 -3.63 -7.91
CA MET A 69 -3.13 -2.67 -6.83
C MET A 69 -4.42 -2.39 -6.05
N SER A 70 -5.58 -2.38 -6.71
CA SER A 70 -6.88 -2.24 -6.04
C SER A 70 -7.14 -3.43 -5.10
N TYR A 71 -6.79 -4.65 -5.50
CA TYR A 71 -6.94 -5.84 -4.65
C TYR A 71 -5.96 -5.84 -3.47
N VAL A 72 -4.71 -5.42 -3.68
CA VAL A 72 -3.74 -5.30 -2.58
C VAL A 72 -4.19 -4.26 -1.57
N LEU A 73 -4.65 -3.10 -2.03
CA LEU A 73 -5.17 -2.04 -1.16
C LEU A 73 -6.52 -2.37 -0.53
N ALA A 74 -7.28 -3.34 -1.06
CA ALA A 74 -8.52 -3.78 -0.43
C ALA A 74 -8.26 -4.38 0.97
N LEU A 75 -7.08 -4.98 1.21
CA LEU A 75 -6.72 -5.57 2.50
C LEU A 75 -6.73 -4.54 3.65
N PRO A 76 -6.00 -3.41 3.60
CA PRO A 76 -6.08 -2.40 4.65
C PRO A 76 -7.48 -1.77 4.74
N PHE A 77 -8.21 -1.60 3.63
CA PHE A 77 -9.58 -1.08 3.69
C PHE A 77 -10.58 -2.06 4.32
N ALA A 78 -10.34 -3.37 4.26
CA ALA A 78 -11.14 -4.37 4.96
C ALA A 78 -11.03 -4.27 6.49
N LEU A 79 -9.95 -3.65 6.99
CA LEU A 79 -9.72 -3.38 8.40
C LEU A 79 -10.14 -1.96 8.82
N SER A 80 -10.62 -1.13 7.88
CA SER A 80 -11.06 0.26 8.11
C SER A 80 -12.50 0.38 8.55
#